data_AF-A0A8J3QBY8-F1
#
_entry.id   AF-A0A8J3QBY8-F1
#
_cell.length_a   1.000
_cell.length_b   1.000
_cell.length_c   1.000
_cell.angle_alpha   90.00
_cell.angle_beta   90.00
_cell.angle_gamma   90.00
#
_symmetry.space_group_name_H-M   'P 1'
#
loop_
_entity.id
_entity.type
_entity.pdbx_description
1 polymer ?
#
loop_
_entity_poly.entity_id
_entity_poly.type
_entity_poly.pdbx_seq_one_letter_code
_entity_poly.pdbx_strand_id
1 'polypeptide(L)'
;MIRSDAVRNRMRVLQAAEEVLDEQGLSARMDEIARRAGVGVGTLYRHFATKEALYQAIVMARIDLLLDEAARLRSTGDPQTAFFAFFSKIVADAKRKKALTDALHSAGTDIKAEQSSRHAAMLDAIAGLLRNAQNAGAVRSDVAMPEVLALLRGASMAAETGDYSAPVLQRSLAILYDGLRVVSA
;
A
#
# COMPACT_ATOMS: atom_id res chain seq x y z
N MET A 1 9.48 -19.51 -23.87
CA MET A 1 10.29 -18.37 -23.35
C MET A 1 9.52 -17.06 -23.23
N ILE A 2 8.66 -16.67 -24.20
CA ILE A 2 8.01 -15.34 -24.27
C ILE A 2 7.22 -14.91 -23.01
N ARG A 3 6.57 -15.84 -22.28
CA ARG A 3 5.82 -15.52 -21.04
C ARG A 3 6.71 -15.02 -19.89
N SER A 4 7.92 -15.57 -19.74
CA SER A 4 8.86 -15.16 -18.68
C SER A 4 9.38 -13.74 -18.91
N ASP A 5 9.68 -13.41 -20.18
CA ASP A 5 10.19 -12.08 -20.54
C ASP A 5 9.10 -11.02 -20.43
N ALA A 6 7.86 -11.33 -20.82
CA ALA A 6 6.72 -10.43 -20.67
C ALA A 6 6.42 -10.09 -19.19
N VAL A 7 6.50 -11.07 -18.29
CA VAL A 7 6.30 -10.85 -16.84
C VAL A 7 7.44 -10.02 -16.25
N ARG A 8 8.70 -10.35 -16.59
CA ARG A 8 9.87 -9.59 -16.12
C ARG A 8 9.85 -8.15 -16.63
N ASN A 9 9.47 -7.94 -17.89
CA ASN A 9 9.32 -6.60 -18.47
C ASN A 9 8.22 -5.81 -17.77
N ARG A 10 7.08 -6.45 -17.46
CA ARG A 10 6.00 -5.81 -16.71
C ARG A 10 6.46 -5.35 -15.32
N MET A 11 7.19 -6.19 -14.59
CA MET A 11 7.73 -5.82 -13.27
C MET A 11 8.73 -4.67 -13.36
N ARG A 12 9.66 -4.69 -14.33
CA ARG A 12 10.59 -3.57 -14.56
C ARG A 12 9.88 -2.26 -14.85
N VAL A 13 8.82 -2.32 -15.65
CA VAL A 13 7.99 -1.15 -15.96
C VAL A 13 7.30 -0.61 -14.71
N LEU A 14 6.69 -1.49 -13.89
CA LEU A 14 6.00 -1.05 -12.67
C LEU A 14 6.97 -0.40 -11.69
N GLN A 15 8.14 -1.00 -11.48
CA GLN A 15 9.19 -0.44 -10.63
C GLN A 15 9.65 0.93 -11.14
N ALA A 16 9.98 1.04 -12.43
CA ALA A 16 10.39 2.31 -13.02
C ALA A 16 9.28 3.37 -12.96
N ALA A 17 8.01 2.96 -13.13
CA ALA A 17 6.88 3.86 -13.03
C ALA A 17 6.71 4.39 -11.61
N GLU A 18 6.91 3.55 -10.59
CA GLU A 18 6.90 4.00 -9.19
C GLU A 18 7.99 5.04 -8.91
N GLU A 19 9.23 4.80 -9.37
CA GLU A 19 10.33 5.76 -9.22
C GLU A 19 10.03 7.10 -9.89
N VAL A 20 9.51 7.09 -11.12
CA VAL A 20 9.19 8.32 -11.85
C VAL A 20 8.02 9.07 -11.21
N LEU A 21 7.00 8.35 -10.71
CA LEU A 21 5.89 8.94 -9.98
C LEU A 21 6.33 9.57 -8.66
N ASP A 22 7.37 9.04 -8.02
CA ASP A 22 7.91 9.60 -6.78
C ASP A 22 8.67 10.90 -7.01
N GLU A 23 9.34 11.02 -8.15
CA GLU A 23 10.07 12.23 -8.54
C GLU A 23 9.16 13.30 -9.14
N GLN A 24 8.18 12.91 -9.96
CA GLN A 24 7.44 13.83 -10.84
C GLN A 24 5.94 13.88 -10.54
N GLY A 25 5.43 13.05 -9.63
CA GLY A 25 4.01 12.91 -9.37
C GLY A 25 3.23 12.47 -10.62
N LEU A 26 1.95 12.83 -10.68
CA LEU A 26 1.07 12.47 -11.79
C LEU A 26 1.44 13.13 -13.14
N SER A 27 2.41 14.04 -13.15
CA SER A 27 2.99 14.64 -14.36
C SER A 27 3.94 13.69 -15.11
N ALA A 28 4.30 12.56 -14.50
CA ALA A 28 5.13 11.52 -15.10
C ALA A 28 4.71 11.18 -16.53
N ARG A 29 5.68 11.09 -17.45
CA ARG A 29 5.42 10.80 -18.86
C ARG A 29 5.73 9.35 -19.19
N MET A 30 4.94 8.75 -20.09
CA MET A 30 5.09 7.34 -20.49
C MET A 30 6.44 7.07 -21.19
N ASP A 31 6.97 8.04 -21.93
CA ASP A 31 8.28 7.96 -22.59
C ASP A 31 9.42 7.84 -21.57
N GLU A 32 9.38 8.63 -20.50
CA GLU A 32 10.36 8.60 -19.42
C GLU A 32 10.31 7.29 -18.63
N ILE A 33 9.11 6.78 -18.34
CA ILE A 33 8.91 5.48 -17.69
C ILE A 33 9.49 4.35 -18.56
N ALA A 34 9.23 4.37 -19.88
CA ALA A 34 9.78 3.38 -20.80
C ALA A 34 11.32 3.42 -20.83
N ARG A 35 11.90 4.63 -20.89
CA ARG A 35 13.34 4.85 -20.87
C ARG A 35 13.97 4.28 -19.61
N ARG A 36 13.41 4.59 -18.44
CA ARG A 36 13.93 4.14 -17.14
C ARG A 36 13.76 2.63 -16.93
N ALA A 37 12.67 2.06 -17.43
CA ALA A 37 12.45 0.61 -17.44
C ALA A 37 13.37 -0.15 -18.42
N GLY A 38 14.07 0.55 -19.33
CA GLY A 38 14.87 -0.06 -20.39
C GLY A 38 14.00 -0.85 -21.37
N VAL A 39 12.83 -0.32 -21.73
CA VAL A 39 11.92 -0.90 -22.73
C VAL A 39 11.55 0.14 -23.79
N GLY A 40 11.21 -0.30 -25.00
CA GLY A 40 10.69 0.62 -26.02
C GLY A 40 9.28 1.12 -25.64
N VAL A 41 8.95 2.38 -25.97
CA VAL A 41 7.64 2.97 -25.67
C VAL A 41 6.48 2.17 -26.26
N GLY A 42 6.65 1.58 -27.46
CA GLY A 42 5.65 0.67 -28.04
C GLY A 42 5.47 -0.63 -27.25
N THR A 43 6.51 -1.11 -26.56
CA THR A 43 6.40 -2.26 -25.64
C THR A 43 5.65 -1.88 -24.38
N LEU A 44 5.89 -0.68 -23.84
CA LEU A 44 5.12 -0.13 -22.72
C LEU A 44 3.62 -0.07 -23.06
N TYR A 45 3.25 0.53 -24.20
CA TYR A 45 1.86 0.64 -24.64
C TYR A 45 1.19 -0.72 -24.93
N ARG A 46 1.96 -1.74 -25.35
CA ARG A 46 1.45 -3.12 -25.47
C ARG A 46 1.08 -3.73 -24.11
N HIS A 47 1.78 -3.37 -23.04
CA HIS A 47 1.47 -3.84 -21.68
C HIS A 47 0.42 -2.97 -20.98
N PHE A 48 0.39 -1.68 -21.30
CA PHE A 48 -0.48 -0.68 -20.68
C PHE A 48 -0.96 0.30 -21.76
N ALA A 49 -2.14 0.01 -22.31
CA ALA A 49 -2.69 0.78 -23.43
C ALA A 49 -2.89 2.27 -23.10
N THR A 50 -3.11 2.59 -21.82
CA THR A 50 -3.30 3.95 -21.32
C THR A 50 -2.50 4.20 -20.05
N LYS A 51 -2.38 5.48 -19.67
CA LYS A 51 -1.74 5.89 -18.41
C LYS A 51 -2.53 5.37 -17.21
N GLU A 52 -3.86 5.34 -17.33
CA GLU A 52 -4.79 4.83 -16.33
C GLU A 52 -4.60 3.32 -16.14
N ALA A 53 -4.43 2.55 -17.22
CA ALA A 53 -4.13 1.12 -17.13
C ALA A 53 -2.79 0.85 -16.40
N LEU A 54 -1.80 1.73 -16.57
CA LEU A 54 -0.55 1.68 -15.81
C LEU A 54 -0.79 2.03 -14.33
N TYR A 55 -1.53 3.11 -14.03
CA TYR A 55 -1.84 3.51 -12.66
C TYR A 55 -2.61 2.44 -11.89
N GLN A 56 -3.62 1.83 -12.51
CA GLN A 56 -4.36 0.72 -11.95
C GLN A 56 -3.43 -0.46 -11.62
N ALA A 57 -2.53 -0.81 -12.54
CA ALA A 57 -1.58 -1.88 -12.30
C ALA A 57 -0.58 -1.57 -11.18
N ILE A 58 -0.16 -0.31 -11.03
CA ILE A 58 0.66 0.13 -9.90
C ILE A 58 -0.12 0.00 -8.60
N VAL A 59 -1.39 0.44 -8.54
CA VAL A 59 -2.22 0.28 -7.34
C VAL A 59 -2.35 -1.19 -6.97
N MET A 60 -2.61 -2.07 -7.94
CA MET A 60 -2.72 -3.52 -7.68
C MET A 60 -1.40 -4.11 -7.19
N ALA A 61 -0.28 -3.81 -7.85
CA ALA A 61 1.04 -4.29 -7.46
C ALA A 61 1.42 -3.85 -6.05
N ARG A 62 1.08 -2.62 -5.66
CA ARG A 62 1.32 -2.13 -4.29
C ARG A 62 0.47 -2.83 -3.24
N ILE A 63 -0.78 -3.17 -3.56
CA ILE A 63 -1.59 -3.99 -2.65
C ILE A 63 -0.97 -5.38 -2.51
N ASP A 64 -0.51 -5.98 -3.62
CA ASP A 64 0.15 -7.29 -3.59
C ASP A 64 1.43 -7.24 -2.73
N LEU A 65 2.25 -6.19 -2.85
CA LEU A 65 3.43 -5.98 -1.99
C LEU A 65 3.07 -5.84 -0.49
N LEU A 66 1.98 -5.15 -0.16
CA LEU A 66 1.51 -5.07 1.22
C LEU A 66 1.03 -6.43 1.75
N LEU A 67 0.38 -7.23 0.91
CA LEU A 67 -0.05 -8.58 1.28
C LEU A 67 1.14 -9.51 1.51
N ASP A 68 2.15 -9.44 0.64
CA ASP A 68 3.40 -10.20 0.79
C ASP A 68 4.14 -9.79 2.08
N GLU A 69 4.20 -8.49 2.38
CA GLU A 69 4.79 -7.99 3.61
C GLU A 69 4.02 -8.44 4.86
N ALA A 70 2.69 -8.43 4.81
CA ALA A 70 1.87 -8.94 5.91
C ALA A 70 2.11 -10.45 6.14
N ALA A 71 2.23 -11.23 5.07
CA ALA A 71 2.53 -12.65 5.15
C ALA A 71 3.94 -12.90 5.75
N ARG A 72 4.93 -12.10 5.35
CA ARG A 72 6.28 -12.13 5.93
C ARG A 72 6.26 -11.76 7.42
N LEU A 73 5.60 -10.67 7.78
CA LEU A 73 5.46 -10.23 9.18
C LEU A 73 4.72 -11.25 10.04
N ARG A 74 3.73 -11.95 9.48
CA ARG A 74 2.99 -13.00 10.18
C ARG A 74 3.82 -14.27 10.41
N SER A 75 4.73 -14.59 9.50
CA SER A 75 5.54 -15.82 9.54
C SER A 75 6.86 -15.66 10.30
N THR A 76 7.56 -14.55 10.10
CA THR A 76 8.91 -14.33 10.65
C THR A 76 9.06 -13.01 11.39
N GLY A 77 8.01 -12.19 11.46
CA GLY A 77 8.04 -10.93 12.19
C GLY A 77 7.98 -11.15 13.71
N ASP A 78 8.49 -10.18 14.45
CA ASP A 78 8.32 -10.14 15.90
C ASP A 78 6.84 -9.81 16.22
N PRO A 79 6.10 -10.70 16.90
CA PRO A 79 4.69 -10.47 17.19
C PRO A 79 4.45 -9.26 18.11
N GLN A 80 5.48 -8.76 18.83
CA GLN A 80 5.38 -7.54 19.62
C GLN A 80 5.32 -6.25 18.79
N THR A 81 5.84 -6.29 17.56
CA THR A 81 6.03 -5.09 16.73
C THR A 81 5.40 -5.19 15.34
N ALA A 82 5.18 -6.40 14.82
CA ALA A 82 4.73 -6.66 13.46
C ALA A 82 3.40 -5.96 13.09
N PHE A 83 2.41 -5.99 13.98
CA PHE A 83 1.12 -5.31 13.75
C PHE A 83 1.30 -3.79 13.57
N PHE A 84 2.07 -3.15 14.46
CA PHE A 84 2.32 -1.71 14.41
C PHE A 84 3.19 -1.30 13.21
N ALA A 85 4.15 -2.14 12.83
CA ALA A 85 4.97 -1.94 11.64
C ALA A 85 4.09 -1.98 10.38
N PHE A 86 3.19 -2.97 10.27
CA PHE A 86 2.29 -3.09 9.13
C PHE A 86 1.28 -1.93 9.07
N PHE A 87 0.69 -1.55 10.21
CA PHE A 87 -0.20 -0.38 10.29
C PHE A 87 0.51 0.89 9.80
N SER A 88 1.72 1.16 10.30
CA SER A 88 2.54 2.30 9.88
C SER A 88 2.81 2.30 8.38
N LYS A 89 3.09 1.12 7.82
CA LYS A 89 3.36 0.95 6.40
C LYS A 89 2.14 1.26 5.53
N ILE A 90 0.95 0.83 5.91
CA ILE A 90 -0.30 1.19 5.20
C ILE A 90 -0.51 2.70 5.23
N VAL A 91 -0.33 3.34 6.39
CA VAL A 91 -0.53 4.80 6.53
C VAL A 91 0.49 5.59 5.70
N ALA A 92 1.77 5.18 5.70
CA ALA A 92 2.80 5.81 4.88
C ALA A 92 2.49 5.71 3.37
N ASP A 93 1.83 4.63 2.95
CA ASP A 93 1.50 4.37 1.56
C ASP A 93 0.20 5.07 1.09
N ALA A 94 -0.59 5.60 2.03
CA ALA A 94 -1.93 6.13 1.81
C ALA A 94 -1.97 7.32 0.83
N LYS A 95 -1.13 8.33 1.04
CA LYS A 95 -1.09 9.54 0.19
C LYS A 95 -0.87 9.20 -1.29
N ARG A 96 0.06 8.30 -1.58
CA ARG A 96 0.34 7.85 -2.95
C ARG A 96 -0.82 7.05 -3.53
N LYS A 97 -1.42 6.16 -2.75
CA LYS A 97 -2.59 5.39 -3.18
C LYS A 97 -3.77 6.31 -3.53
N LYS A 98 -4.01 7.33 -2.71
CA LYS A 98 -5.04 8.35 -2.92
C LYS A 98 -4.82 9.10 -4.22
N ALA A 99 -3.61 9.62 -4.46
CA ALA A 99 -3.29 10.35 -5.69
C ALA A 99 -3.57 9.52 -6.97
N LEU A 100 -3.17 8.25 -6.99
CA LEU A 100 -3.44 7.36 -8.12
C LEU A 100 -4.93 7.04 -8.28
N THR A 101 -5.62 6.79 -7.16
CA THR A 101 -7.07 6.49 -7.18
C THR A 101 -7.89 7.69 -7.64
N ASP A 102 -7.51 8.91 -7.24
CA ASP A 102 -8.14 10.15 -7.68
C ASP A 102 -7.94 10.38 -9.18
N ALA A 103 -6.74 10.09 -9.70
CA ALA A 103 -6.45 10.18 -11.14
C ALA A 103 -7.28 9.17 -11.96
N LEU A 104 -7.45 7.95 -11.44
CA LEU A 104 -8.32 6.95 -12.07
C LEU A 104 -9.78 7.37 -12.04
N HIS A 105 -10.25 7.90 -10.91
CA HIS A 105 -11.62 8.36 -10.75
C HIS A 105 -11.94 9.56 -11.66
N SER A 106 -11.03 10.53 -11.76
CA SER A 106 -11.21 11.70 -12.65
C SER A 106 -11.19 11.32 -14.13
N ALA A 107 -10.51 10.23 -14.49
CA ALA A 107 -10.53 9.64 -15.81
C ALA A 107 -11.75 8.70 -16.05
N GLY A 108 -12.67 8.58 -15.10
CA GLY A 108 -13.86 7.73 -15.21
C GLY A 108 -13.60 6.23 -15.16
N THR A 109 -12.44 5.80 -14.64
CA THR A 109 -12.06 4.39 -14.55
C THR A 109 -12.54 3.78 -13.23
N ASP A 110 -13.48 2.82 -13.28
CA ASP A 110 -13.91 2.06 -12.10
C ASP A 110 -13.06 0.79 -11.93
N ILE A 111 -12.32 0.73 -10.82
CA ILE A 111 -11.42 -0.38 -10.46
C ILE A 111 -11.96 -1.24 -9.30
N LYS A 112 -13.25 -1.12 -8.96
CA LYS A 112 -13.84 -1.83 -7.80
C LYS A 112 -13.77 -3.35 -7.91
N ALA A 113 -13.99 -3.90 -9.11
CA ALA A 113 -14.04 -5.35 -9.31
C ALA A 113 -12.68 -6.01 -8.99
N GLU A 114 -11.57 -5.48 -9.51
CA GLU A 114 -10.23 -6.04 -9.26
C GLU A 114 -9.70 -5.74 -7.86
N GLN A 115 -10.24 -4.71 -7.20
CA GLN A 115 -9.92 -4.39 -5.81
C GLN A 115 -10.64 -5.28 -4.80
N SER A 116 -11.79 -5.88 -5.15
CA SER A 116 -12.64 -6.55 -4.16
C SER A 116 -11.98 -7.78 -3.51
N SER A 117 -11.32 -8.64 -4.30
CA SER A 117 -10.61 -9.81 -3.75
C SER A 117 -9.41 -9.41 -2.89
N ARG A 118 -8.65 -8.40 -3.33
CA ARG A 118 -7.52 -7.82 -2.59
C ARG A 118 -7.94 -7.13 -1.31
N HIS A 119 -9.11 -6.50 -1.30
CA HIS A 119 -9.69 -5.90 -0.11
C HIS A 119 -9.93 -6.97 0.96
N ALA A 120 -10.58 -8.08 0.60
CA ALA A 120 -10.81 -9.18 1.52
C ALA A 120 -9.49 -9.75 2.07
N ALA A 121 -8.50 -9.96 1.20
CA ALA A 121 -7.17 -10.43 1.62
C ALA A 121 -6.46 -9.44 2.58
N MET A 122 -6.63 -8.13 2.37
CA MET A 122 -6.07 -7.09 3.25
C MET A 122 -6.71 -7.13 4.63
N LEU A 123 -8.03 -7.29 4.71
CA LEU A 123 -8.74 -7.42 5.99
C LEU A 123 -8.25 -8.64 6.77
N ASP A 124 -8.11 -9.78 6.09
CA ASP A 124 -7.60 -11.01 6.68
C ASP A 124 -6.15 -10.88 7.16
N ALA A 125 -5.31 -10.18 6.40
CA ALA A 125 -3.93 -9.88 6.76
C ALA A 125 -3.84 -9.05 8.05
N ILE A 126 -4.61 -7.95 8.13
CA ILE A 126 -4.68 -7.10 9.33
C ILE A 126 -5.19 -7.90 10.53
N ALA A 127 -6.27 -8.66 10.36
CA ALA A 127 -6.85 -9.48 11.42
C ALA A 127 -5.87 -10.56 11.92
N GLY A 128 -5.10 -11.17 11.02
CA GLY A 128 -4.06 -12.14 11.38
C GLY A 128 -2.95 -11.53 12.23
N LEU A 129 -2.45 -10.36 11.85
CA LEU A 129 -1.41 -9.66 12.61
C LEU A 129 -1.92 -9.16 13.96
N LEU A 130 -3.17 -8.66 14.02
CA LEU A 130 -3.81 -8.28 15.28
C LEU A 130 -3.89 -9.45 16.25
N ARG A 131 -4.37 -10.61 15.80
CA ARG A 131 -4.44 -11.82 16.65
C ARG A 131 -3.06 -12.25 17.16
N ASN A 132 -2.03 -12.22 16.31
CA ASN A 132 -0.67 -12.54 16.72
C ASN A 132 -0.16 -11.57 17.80
N ALA A 133 -0.41 -10.27 17.63
CA ALA A 133 -0.03 -9.24 18.58
C ALA A 133 -0.77 -9.39 19.92
N GLN A 134 -2.06 -9.72 19.89
CA GLN A 134 -2.84 -10.00 21.11
C GLN A 134 -2.34 -11.24 21.85
N ASN A 135 -2.08 -12.34 21.13
CA ASN A 135 -1.54 -13.57 21.72
C ASN A 135 -0.15 -13.38 22.35
N ALA A 136 0.64 -12.43 21.85
CA ALA A 136 1.95 -12.07 22.39
C ALA A 136 1.88 -11.04 23.54
N GLY A 137 0.69 -10.54 23.88
CA GLY A 137 0.52 -9.48 24.89
C GLY A 137 0.96 -8.08 24.41
N ALA A 138 1.16 -7.90 23.11
CA ALA A 138 1.56 -6.62 22.51
C ALA A 138 0.40 -5.63 22.43
N VAL A 139 -0.80 -6.15 22.19
CA VAL A 139 -2.05 -5.40 22.00
C VAL A 139 -3.10 -5.91 22.97
N ARG A 140 -3.86 -5.01 23.59
CA ARG A 140 -4.95 -5.35 24.52
C ARG A 140 -6.04 -6.19 23.84
N SER A 141 -6.64 -7.12 24.59
CA SER A 141 -7.54 -8.16 24.06
C SER A 141 -8.94 -7.65 23.68
N ASP A 142 -9.34 -6.48 24.14
CA ASP A 142 -10.62 -5.83 23.84
C ASP A 142 -10.59 -4.95 22.58
N VAL A 143 -9.43 -4.80 21.93
CA VAL A 143 -9.34 -4.16 20.62
C VAL A 143 -9.85 -5.12 19.54
N ALA A 144 -10.88 -4.72 18.80
CA ALA A 144 -11.45 -5.48 17.71
C ALA A 144 -11.20 -4.82 16.35
N MET A 145 -11.53 -5.57 15.29
CA MET A 145 -11.32 -5.12 13.90
C MET A 145 -12.04 -3.81 13.55
N PRO A 146 -13.28 -3.53 14.00
CA PRO A 146 -13.95 -2.27 13.69
C PRO A 146 -13.16 -1.04 14.15
N GLU A 147 -12.62 -1.06 15.38
CA GLU A 147 -11.81 0.02 15.93
C GLU A 147 -10.48 0.15 15.17
N VAL A 148 -9.82 -0.97 14.88
CA VAL A 148 -8.57 -0.98 14.10
C VAL A 148 -8.77 -0.37 12.72
N LEU A 149 -9.85 -0.73 12.02
CA LEU A 149 -10.16 -0.20 10.69
C LEU A 149 -10.53 1.28 10.74
N ALA A 150 -11.26 1.72 11.77
CA ALA A 150 -11.59 3.13 11.97
C ALA A 150 -10.32 3.97 12.22
N LEU A 151 -9.43 3.48 13.09
CA LEU A 151 -8.13 4.12 13.39
C LEU A 151 -7.24 4.16 12.15
N LEU A 152 -7.15 3.05 11.42
CA LEU A 152 -6.36 2.96 10.18
C LEU A 152 -6.87 3.94 9.12
N ARG A 153 -8.20 4.03 8.97
CA ARG A 153 -8.84 4.99 8.07
C ARG A 153 -8.53 6.42 8.49
N GLY A 154 -8.69 6.76 9.76
CA GLY A 154 -8.41 8.11 10.28
C GLY A 154 -6.95 8.52 10.09
N ALA A 155 -6.02 7.64 10.43
CA ALA A 155 -4.59 7.87 10.24
C ALA A 155 -4.20 7.99 8.75
N SER A 156 -4.78 7.14 7.88
CA SER A 156 -4.57 7.23 6.43
C SER A 156 -5.09 8.55 5.87
N MET A 157 -6.30 8.97 6.26
CA MET A 157 -6.87 10.27 5.88
C MET A 157 -5.97 11.43 6.31
N ALA A 158 -5.46 11.41 7.55
CA ALA A 158 -4.55 12.44 8.03
C ALA A 158 -3.25 12.48 7.21
N ALA A 159 -2.73 11.33 6.77
CA ALA A 159 -1.56 11.26 5.88
C ALA A 159 -1.87 11.68 4.44
N GLU A 160 -3.09 11.46 3.95
CA GLU A 160 -3.54 11.80 2.61
C GLU A 160 -3.79 13.30 2.44
N THR A 161 -4.55 13.90 3.34
CA THR A 161 -5.09 15.27 3.20
C THR A 161 -4.52 16.25 4.21
N GLY A 162 -3.82 15.78 5.23
CA GLY A 162 -3.23 16.65 6.23
C GLY A 162 -1.98 17.35 5.71
N ASP A 163 -1.87 18.65 5.99
CA ASP A 163 -0.61 19.40 5.84
C ASP A 163 0.28 19.20 7.08
N TYR A 164 0.46 17.94 7.46
CA TYR A 164 1.26 17.55 8.62
C TYR A 164 2.64 17.10 8.16
N SER A 165 3.67 17.52 8.89
CA SER A 165 5.02 17.03 8.66
C SER A 165 5.14 15.55 9.02
N ALA A 166 6.07 14.84 8.39
CA ALA A 166 6.31 13.42 8.68
C ALA A 166 6.58 13.12 10.18
N PRO A 167 7.34 13.94 10.92
CA PRO A 167 7.52 13.73 12.36
C PRO A 167 6.22 13.82 13.18
N VAL A 168 5.29 14.71 12.80
CA VAL A 168 3.99 14.84 13.47
C VAL A 168 3.17 13.58 13.26
N LEU A 169 3.08 13.09 12.01
CA LEU A 169 2.37 11.85 11.70
C LEU A 169 2.95 10.64 12.46
N GLN A 170 4.28 10.53 12.50
CA GLN A 170 4.97 9.47 13.25
C GLN A 170 4.67 9.54 14.74
N ARG A 171 4.70 10.74 15.34
CA ARG A 171 4.39 10.91 16.76
C ARG A 171 2.93 10.61 17.07
N SER A 172 2.00 11.01 16.20
CA SER A 172 0.58 10.68 16.33
C SER A 172 0.32 9.18 16.28
N LEU A 173 1.00 8.45 15.38
CA LEU A 173 0.94 6.98 15.35
C LEU A 173 1.50 6.36 16.63
N ALA A 174 2.61 6.88 17.17
CA ALA A 174 3.16 6.39 18.43
C ALA A 174 2.16 6.54 19.59
N ILE A 175 1.50 7.69 19.70
CA ILE A 175 0.45 7.94 20.71
C ILE A 175 -0.73 6.98 20.53
N LEU A 176 -1.17 6.77 19.29
CA LEU A 176 -2.21 5.79 18.97
C LEU A 176 -1.81 4.39 19.41
N TYR A 177 -0.57 3.96 19.12
CA TYR A 177 -0.06 2.65 19.49
C TYR A 177 0.05 2.46 21.00
N ASP A 178 0.41 3.49 21.75
CA ASP A 178 0.43 3.44 23.21
C ASP A 178 -0.97 3.15 23.77
N GLY A 179 -2.03 3.67 23.16
CA GLY A 179 -3.42 3.36 23.52
C GLY A 179 -3.88 1.94 23.18
N LEU A 180 -3.18 1.24 22.27
CA LEU A 180 -3.46 -0.14 21.89
C LEU A 180 -2.66 -1.17 22.69
N ARG A 181 -1.53 -0.77 23.28
CA ARG A 181 -0.67 -1.66 24.05
C ARG A 181 -1.35 -2.12 25.34
N VAL A 182 -0.97 -3.31 25.80
CA VAL A 182 -1.34 -3.77 27.14
C VAL A 182 -0.70 -2.82 28.15
N VAL A 183 -1.52 -2.22 29.02
CA VAL A 183 -1.03 -1.45 30.15
C VAL A 183 -0.60 -2.45 31.21
N SER A 184 0.71 -2.53 31.48
CA SER A 184 1.19 -3.21 32.68
C SER A 184 0.67 -2.42 33.88
N ALA A 185 -0.18 -3.06 34.69
CA ALA A 185 -0.62 -2.55 35.98
C ALA A 185 0.53 -2.51 36.99
#